data_AF-A0A2H5W345-F1
#
_entry.id   AF-A0A2H5W345-F1
#
_cell.length_a   1.000
_cell.length_b   1.000
_cell.length_c   1.000
_cell.angle_alpha   90.00
_cell.angle_beta   90.00
_cell.angle_gamma   90.00
#
_symmetry.space_group_name_H-M   'P 1'
#
loop_
_entity.id
_entity.type
_entity.pdbx_description
1 polymer ?
#
loop_
_entity_poly.entity_id
_entity_poly.type
_entity_poly.pdbx_seq_one_letter_code
_entity_poly.pdbx_strand_id
1 'polypeptide(L)'
;MTIDGILLAAGLSRRFGRPKQLVEWRGKPLVRHMAETALASRLRHVIVVLGHAAPEVRRALAPLLPNPRLRIVFNTEYEEGQASSIRRGLRALEPGADAAMFLTCDQPLLTPALLDALIEAFVRHRPLICYPIHEGVRGSPVIFAAELFPELQALSGDVGGRVLIEKYRARVHEQRIPSAEPLADVDTPDDLRALEDEADPPGGTRATSRGWSRSLRGEGSASVGELRAVPLPFPDPVPEAADVLVVCDGSSRRLPSGERRAAAAAVVKRGSDVAIFGEYLGAATNQQAEIVAACLGLEALAVPSRVRVLTDSAYVVRTMQGLYKRRANHALWERLERAARPHVVAWVWTPGHAGHPLQEVCDRAARLISREGRVDPAKLTALLDRHVASRESATE
;
A
#
# COMPACT_ATOMS: atom_id res chain seq x y z
N MET A 1 -17.70 26.48 15.85
CA MET A 1 -17.40 26.72 14.43
C MET A 1 -18.05 25.62 13.62
N THR A 2 -18.63 25.98 12.48
CA THR A 2 -19.25 25.06 11.51
C THR A 2 -18.25 24.73 10.42
N ILE A 3 -18.07 23.44 10.11
CA ILE A 3 -17.15 22.98 9.07
C ILE A 3 -17.94 22.10 8.12
N ASP A 4 -17.97 22.47 6.84
CA ASP A 4 -18.59 21.68 5.79
C ASP A 4 -17.51 20.86 5.05
N GLY A 5 -17.86 19.67 4.59
CA GLY A 5 -17.00 18.82 3.76
C GLY A 5 -17.23 19.06 2.28
N ILE A 6 -16.16 19.15 1.50
CA ILE A 6 -16.19 19.19 0.04
C ILE A 6 -15.42 17.97 -0.49
N LEU A 7 -16.14 16.98 -0.99
CA LEU A 7 -15.58 15.81 -1.64
C LEU A 7 -15.38 16.08 -3.14
N LEU A 8 -14.12 16.18 -3.55
CA LEU A 8 -13.75 16.41 -4.95
C LEU A 8 -13.78 15.08 -5.71
N ALA A 9 -14.82 14.86 -6.51
CA ALA A 9 -15.06 13.63 -7.28
C ALA A 9 -15.16 13.90 -8.80
N ALA A 10 -14.68 15.05 -9.28
CA ALA A 10 -14.84 15.49 -10.67
C ALA A 10 -13.70 15.08 -11.63
N GLY A 11 -12.63 14.48 -11.10
CA GLY A 11 -11.39 14.21 -11.85
C GLY A 11 -11.52 13.17 -12.97
N LEU A 12 -10.70 13.35 -14.03
CA LEU A 12 -10.67 12.53 -15.25
C LEU A 12 -10.07 11.13 -15.06
N SER A 13 -9.39 10.86 -13.94
CA SER A 13 -8.79 9.54 -13.64
C SER A 13 -7.87 8.98 -14.75
N ARG A 14 -7.17 9.86 -15.49
CA ARG A 14 -6.41 9.51 -16.71
C ARG A 14 -5.43 8.35 -16.54
N ARG A 15 -4.83 8.19 -15.35
CA ARG A 15 -3.85 7.14 -15.05
C ARG A 15 -4.47 5.77 -14.72
N PHE A 16 -5.76 5.74 -14.36
CA PHE A 16 -6.46 4.53 -13.91
C PHE A 16 -7.18 3.81 -15.07
N GLY A 17 -7.27 4.42 -16.25
CA GLY A 17 -7.96 3.87 -17.43
C GLY A 17 -9.49 3.78 -17.31
N ARG A 18 -10.05 4.07 -16.13
CA ARG A 18 -11.48 4.13 -15.82
C ARG A 18 -11.72 5.18 -14.72
N PRO A 19 -12.95 5.69 -14.52
CA PRO A 19 -13.24 6.63 -13.44
C PRO A 19 -12.92 6.02 -12.06
N LYS A 20 -11.87 6.55 -11.40
CA LYS A 20 -11.34 6.10 -10.10
C LYS A 20 -12.41 6.11 -9.01
N GLN A 21 -13.32 7.08 -9.09
CA GLN A 21 -14.48 7.24 -8.21
C GLN A 21 -15.37 5.99 -8.13
N LEU A 22 -15.46 5.25 -9.24
CA LEU A 22 -16.34 4.09 -9.42
C LEU A 22 -15.65 2.77 -9.12
N VAL A 23 -14.35 2.79 -8.82
CA VAL A 23 -13.63 1.55 -8.52
C VAL A 23 -14.15 1.02 -7.18
N GLU A 24 -14.43 -0.27 -7.13
CA GLU A 24 -14.99 -0.91 -5.95
C GLU A 24 -13.88 -1.31 -4.97
N TRP A 25 -14.15 -1.07 -3.69
CA TRP A 25 -13.36 -1.52 -2.56
C TRP A 25 -14.31 -2.07 -1.50
N ARG A 26 -14.09 -3.32 -1.05
CA ARG A 26 -14.99 -4.00 -0.10
C ARG A 26 -16.47 -3.97 -0.55
N GLY A 27 -16.71 -4.15 -1.85
CA GLY A 27 -18.04 -4.19 -2.46
C GLY A 27 -18.75 -2.83 -2.57
N LYS A 28 -18.04 -1.70 -2.40
CA LYS A 28 -18.60 -0.35 -2.57
C LYS A 28 -17.69 0.53 -3.44
N PRO A 29 -18.24 1.38 -4.32
CA PRO A 29 -17.45 2.39 -5.03
C PRO A 29 -16.71 3.32 -4.07
N LEU A 30 -15.47 3.67 -4.37
CA LEU A 30 -14.62 4.55 -3.57
C LEU A 30 -15.30 5.87 -3.20
N VAL A 31 -16.01 6.49 -4.15
CA VAL A 31 -16.77 7.72 -3.90
C VAL A 31 -17.87 7.54 -2.84
N ARG A 32 -18.53 6.38 -2.83
CA ARG A 32 -19.56 6.04 -1.84
C ARG A 32 -18.91 5.79 -0.48
N HIS A 33 -17.79 5.07 -0.45
CA HIS A 33 -17.05 4.82 0.78
C HIS A 33 -16.63 6.13 1.47
N MET A 34 -16.06 7.06 0.70
CA MET A 34 -15.66 8.37 1.23
C MET A 34 -16.86 9.22 1.67
N ALA A 35 -17.94 9.21 0.89
CA ALA A 35 -19.15 9.95 1.27
C ALA A 35 -19.79 9.41 2.56
N GLU A 36 -19.84 8.09 2.75
CA GLU A 36 -20.29 7.46 4.00
C GLU A 36 -19.39 7.86 5.18
N THR A 37 -18.06 7.84 4.99
CA THR A 37 -17.08 8.26 5.99
C THR A 37 -17.26 9.72 6.40
N ALA A 38 -17.42 10.62 5.42
CA ALA A 38 -17.65 12.04 5.68
C ALA A 38 -18.98 12.29 6.40
N LEU A 39 -20.06 11.61 6.01
CA LEU A 39 -21.37 11.73 6.65
C LEU A 39 -21.39 11.18 8.09
N ALA A 40 -20.55 10.19 8.38
CA ALA A 40 -20.38 9.64 9.72
C ALA A 40 -19.54 10.53 10.67
N SER A 41 -18.91 11.58 10.15
CA SER A 41 -18.17 12.58 10.94
C SER A 41 -19.04 13.75 11.40
N ARG A 42 -18.43 14.67 12.15
CA ARG A 42 -19.02 15.91 12.66
C ARG A 42 -19.11 17.05 11.63
N LEU A 43 -18.78 16.81 10.36
CA LEU A 43 -18.98 17.80 9.28
C LEU A 43 -20.45 18.22 9.22
N ARG A 44 -20.77 19.51 9.08
CA ARG A 44 -22.17 19.95 9.06
C ARG A 44 -22.87 19.46 7.79
N HIS A 45 -22.36 19.81 6.62
CA HIS A 45 -22.79 19.26 5.32
C HIS A 45 -21.65 18.55 4.59
N VAL A 46 -21.99 17.67 3.67
CA VAL A 46 -21.06 17.01 2.73
C VAL A 46 -21.49 17.34 1.31
N ILE A 47 -20.71 18.16 0.64
CA ILE A 47 -20.89 18.55 -0.76
C ILE A 47 -20.02 17.66 -1.63
N VAL A 48 -20.62 16.88 -2.52
CA VAL A 48 -19.90 16.05 -3.49
C VAL A 48 -19.89 16.73 -4.85
N VAL A 49 -18.70 17.05 -5.35
CA VAL A 49 -18.49 17.71 -6.63
C VAL A 49 -18.24 16.67 -7.72
N LEU A 50 -19.17 16.55 -8.65
CA LEU A 50 -19.11 15.61 -9.79
C LEU A 50 -18.61 16.30 -11.05
N GLY A 51 -18.06 15.54 -12.00
CA GLY A 51 -17.50 16.06 -13.26
C GLY A 51 -17.66 15.04 -14.39
N HIS A 52 -16.55 14.60 -14.98
CA HIS A 52 -16.51 13.75 -16.17
C HIS A 52 -17.49 12.56 -16.17
N ALA A 53 -17.52 11.77 -15.09
CA ALA A 53 -18.40 10.59 -14.95
C ALA A 53 -19.63 10.86 -14.06
N ALA A 54 -20.19 12.07 -14.13
CA ALA A 54 -21.24 12.51 -13.21
C ALA A 54 -22.49 11.59 -13.15
N PRO A 55 -23.05 11.08 -14.27
CA PRO A 55 -24.22 10.20 -14.22
C PRO A 55 -23.98 8.91 -13.43
N GLU A 56 -22.84 8.26 -13.67
CA GLU A 56 -22.45 7.00 -13.04
C GLU A 56 -22.09 7.21 -11.56
N VAL A 57 -21.34 8.27 -11.26
CA VAL A 57 -20.97 8.59 -9.88
C VAL A 57 -22.21 8.97 -9.05
N ARG A 58 -23.16 9.71 -9.63
CA ARG A 58 -24.45 9.98 -8.98
C ARG A 58 -25.22 8.69 -8.71
N ARG A 59 -25.20 7.72 -9.62
CA ARG A 59 -25.83 6.41 -9.42
C ARG A 59 -25.19 5.64 -8.27
N ALA A 60 -23.86 5.65 -8.18
CA ALA A 60 -23.13 5.05 -7.06
C ALA A 60 -23.49 5.67 -5.69
N LEU A 61 -23.85 6.96 -5.69
CA LEU A 61 -24.29 7.70 -4.50
C LEU A 61 -25.80 7.61 -4.23
N ALA A 62 -26.59 6.97 -5.09
CA ALA A 62 -28.05 6.88 -4.96
C ALA A 62 -28.53 6.45 -3.56
N PRO A 63 -27.89 5.48 -2.88
CA PRO A 63 -28.29 5.07 -1.53
C PRO A 63 -28.14 6.16 -0.46
N LEU A 64 -27.33 7.20 -0.71
CA LEU A 64 -27.06 8.27 0.25
C LEU A 64 -27.88 9.54 -0.02
N LEU A 65 -28.54 9.65 -1.18
CA LEU A 65 -29.33 10.83 -1.57
C LEU A 65 -30.45 11.23 -0.59
N PRO A 66 -31.08 10.31 0.17
CA PRO A 66 -32.06 10.70 1.19
C PRO A 66 -31.45 11.44 2.39
N ASN A 67 -30.13 11.43 2.56
CA ASN A 67 -29.48 12.07 3.70
C ASN A 67 -29.50 13.61 3.53
N PRO A 68 -30.13 14.37 4.44
CA PRO A 68 -30.26 15.82 4.30
C PRO A 68 -28.92 16.57 4.38
N ARG A 69 -27.87 15.94 4.95
CA ARG A 69 -26.52 16.52 5.01
C ARG A 69 -25.75 16.37 3.70
N LEU A 70 -26.19 15.52 2.77
CA LEU A 70 -25.51 15.26 1.51
C LEU A 70 -26.04 16.17 0.40
N ARG A 71 -25.15 16.87 -0.29
CA ARG A 71 -25.49 17.69 -1.47
C ARG A 71 -24.60 17.32 -2.64
N ILE A 72 -25.19 17.17 -3.83
CA ILE A 72 -24.45 16.88 -5.05
C ILE A 72 -24.44 18.12 -5.93
N VAL A 73 -23.26 18.48 -6.44
CA VAL A 73 -23.09 19.58 -7.39
C VAL A 73 -22.32 19.10 -8.60
N PHE A 74 -22.67 19.61 -9.79
CA PHE A 74 -22.03 19.23 -11.05
C PHE A 74 -21.08 20.33 -11.48
N ASN A 75 -19.81 20.02 -11.66
CA ASN A 75 -18.83 20.88 -12.29
C ASN A 75 -18.81 20.59 -13.80
N THR A 76 -19.37 21.48 -14.61
CA THR A 76 -19.34 21.37 -16.08
C THR A 76 -17.99 21.76 -16.67
N GLU A 77 -17.16 22.47 -15.90
CA GLU A 77 -15.84 22.98 -16.28
C GLU A 77 -14.71 22.07 -15.75
N TYR A 78 -14.99 20.77 -15.58
CA TYR A 78 -14.05 19.82 -14.96
C TYR A 78 -12.73 19.67 -15.74
N GLU A 79 -12.71 20.04 -17.02
CA GLU A 79 -11.53 19.99 -17.87
C GLU A 79 -10.52 21.12 -17.57
N GLU A 80 -10.96 22.21 -16.92
CA GLU A 80 -10.08 23.32 -16.51
C GLU A 80 -9.10 22.94 -15.39
N GLY A 81 -9.26 21.75 -14.79
CA GLY A 81 -8.37 21.24 -13.74
C GLY A 81 -8.98 21.32 -12.33
N GLN A 82 -8.16 21.05 -11.32
CA GLN A 82 -8.61 20.96 -9.93
C GLN A 82 -9.29 22.25 -9.41
N ALA A 83 -8.84 23.43 -9.87
CA ALA A 83 -9.36 24.71 -9.40
C ALA A 83 -10.87 24.88 -9.68
N SER A 84 -11.37 24.46 -10.84
CA SER A 84 -12.80 24.57 -11.16
C SER A 84 -13.68 23.76 -10.21
N SER A 85 -13.18 22.62 -9.75
CA SER A 85 -13.89 21.76 -8.78
C SER A 85 -13.92 22.37 -7.39
N ILE A 86 -12.80 22.99 -6.96
CA ILE A 86 -12.73 23.76 -5.69
C ILE A 86 -13.74 24.91 -5.71
N ARG A 87 -13.74 25.73 -6.78
CA ARG A 87 -14.68 26.84 -6.96
C ARG A 87 -16.13 26.35 -6.91
N ARG A 88 -16.43 25.24 -7.59
CA ARG A 88 -17.78 24.67 -7.62
C ARG A 88 -18.24 24.18 -6.24
N GLY A 89 -17.35 23.52 -5.49
CA GLY A 89 -17.64 23.10 -4.12
C GLY A 89 -17.90 24.29 -3.18
N LEU A 90 -17.04 25.31 -3.24
CA LEU A 90 -17.18 26.51 -2.41
C LEU A 90 -18.46 27.29 -2.68
N ARG A 91 -18.85 27.44 -3.95
CA ARG A 91 -20.12 28.11 -4.34
C ARG A 91 -21.36 27.38 -3.84
N ALA A 92 -21.25 26.11 -3.47
CA ALA A 92 -22.37 25.32 -2.98
C ALA A 92 -22.49 25.33 -1.45
N LEU A 93 -21.50 25.87 -0.74
CA LEU A 93 -21.56 26.06 0.71
C LEU A 93 -22.73 26.96 1.08
N GLU A 94 -23.40 26.63 2.19
CA GLU A 94 -24.42 27.51 2.74
C GLU A 94 -23.75 28.68 3.48
N PRO A 95 -24.39 29.86 3.50
CA PRO A 95 -23.94 30.96 4.33
C PRO A 95 -23.68 30.51 5.78
N GLY A 96 -22.61 31.03 6.37
CA GLY A 96 -22.24 30.73 7.77
C GLY A 96 -21.44 29.44 7.98
N ALA A 97 -20.79 28.90 6.94
CA ALA A 97 -19.68 27.95 7.12
C ALA A 97 -18.43 28.72 7.59
N ASP A 98 -17.87 28.37 8.75
CA ASP A 98 -16.62 28.98 9.26
C ASP A 98 -15.37 28.40 8.56
N ALA A 99 -15.48 27.19 8.01
CA ALA A 99 -14.41 26.52 7.27
C ALA A 99 -14.94 25.43 6.33
N ALA A 100 -14.09 24.99 5.41
CA ALA A 100 -14.37 23.86 4.52
C ALA A 100 -13.22 22.82 4.58
N MET A 101 -13.58 21.55 4.76
CA MET A 101 -12.67 20.41 4.69
C MET A 101 -12.71 19.80 3.29
N PHE A 102 -11.60 19.80 2.57
CA PHE A 102 -11.50 19.20 1.24
C PHE A 102 -11.05 17.74 1.34
N LEU A 103 -11.85 16.86 0.75
CA LEU A 103 -11.68 15.40 0.72
C LEU A 103 -11.47 14.91 -0.71
N THR A 104 -10.78 13.79 -0.89
CA THR A 104 -10.60 13.10 -2.17
C THR A 104 -11.19 11.69 -2.10
N CYS A 105 -11.56 11.10 -3.24
CA CYS A 105 -12.17 9.77 -3.26
C CYS A 105 -11.18 8.62 -3.11
N ASP A 106 -9.88 8.88 -3.18
CA ASP A 106 -8.83 7.88 -3.30
C ASP A 106 -8.17 7.49 -1.98
N GLN A 107 -8.70 7.96 -0.85
CA GLN A 107 -8.19 7.64 0.49
C GLN A 107 -9.19 6.77 1.27
N PRO A 108 -9.48 5.53 0.83
CA PRO A 108 -10.53 4.71 1.44
C PRO A 108 -10.27 4.29 2.89
N LEU A 109 -9.05 4.44 3.40
CA LEU A 109 -8.73 4.17 4.80
C LEU A 109 -9.01 5.36 5.75
N LEU A 110 -9.41 6.53 5.23
CA LEU A 110 -9.82 7.63 6.11
C LEU A 110 -10.97 7.18 7.01
N THR A 111 -10.90 7.57 8.28
CA THR A 111 -11.91 7.22 9.28
C THR A 111 -12.65 8.47 9.75
N PRO A 112 -13.92 8.35 10.19
CA PRO A 112 -14.67 9.47 10.76
C PRO A 112 -13.94 10.08 11.97
N ALA A 113 -13.32 9.24 12.80
CA ALA A 113 -12.54 9.68 13.97
C ALA A 113 -11.35 10.59 13.58
N LEU A 114 -10.70 10.33 12.45
CA LEU A 114 -9.63 11.19 11.95
C LEU A 114 -10.17 12.53 11.45
N LEU A 115 -11.30 12.53 10.74
CA LEU A 115 -11.97 13.76 10.32
C LEU A 115 -12.36 14.61 11.54
N ASP A 116 -12.91 13.96 12.57
CA ASP A 116 -13.29 14.60 13.83
C ASP A 116 -12.09 15.16 14.59
N ALA A 117 -10.96 14.44 14.62
CA ALA A 117 -9.72 14.94 15.21
C ALA A 117 -9.22 16.22 14.50
N LEU A 118 -9.30 16.27 13.17
CA LEU A 118 -8.95 17.48 12.40
C LEU A 118 -9.91 18.64 12.69
N ILE A 119 -11.21 18.37 12.81
CA ILE A 119 -12.23 19.36 13.20
C ILE A 119 -11.92 19.91 14.59
N GLU A 120 -11.65 19.04 15.56
CA GLU A 120 -11.33 19.45 16.94
C GLU A 120 -10.05 20.29 17.01
N ALA A 121 -9.00 19.90 16.30
CA ALA A 121 -7.76 20.65 16.21
C ALA A 121 -7.98 22.04 15.59
N PHE A 122 -8.76 22.12 14.51
CA PHE A 122 -9.10 23.38 13.86
C PHE A 122 -9.89 24.30 14.78
N VAL A 123 -10.92 23.77 15.47
CA VAL A 123 -11.74 24.54 16.42
C VAL A 123 -10.91 25.06 17.59
N ARG A 124 -9.98 24.23 18.10
CA ARG A 124 -9.12 24.55 19.25
C ARG A 124 -8.09 25.62 18.91
N HIS A 125 -7.37 25.44 17.80
CA HIS A 125 -6.20 26.26 17.47
C HIS A 125 -6.54 27.45 16.55
N ARG A 126 -7.70 27.43 15.88
CA ARG A 126 -8.17 28.46 14.94
C ARG A 126 -7.10 28.89 13.92
N PRO A 127 -6.45 27.93 13.24
CA PRO A 127 -5.51 28.26 12.16
C PRO A 127 -6.28 28.77 10.93
N LEU A 128 -5.57 29.29 9.93
CA LEU A 128 -6.17 29.48 8.61
C LEU A 128 -6.29 28.15 7.86
N ILE A 129 -5.38 27.20 8.14
CA ILE A 129 -5.31 25.92 7.46
C ILE A 129 -4.96 24.81 8.48
N CYS A 130 -5.63 23.67 8.40
CA CYS A 130 -5.29 22.48 9.20
C CYS A 130 -5.21 21.24 8.30
N TYR A 131 -4.19 20.41 8.50
CA TYR A 131 -4.02 19.14 7.81
C TYR A 131 -3.39 18.08 8.71
N PRO A 132 -3.55 16.78 8.40
CA PRO A 132 -2.84 15.72 9.09
C PRO A 132 -1.37 15.64 8.63
N ILE A 133 -0.48 15.31 9.57
CA ILE A 133 0.93 15.05 9.31
C ILE A 133 1.40 13.78 10.03
N HIS A 134 2.16 12.94 9.34
CA HIS A 134 2.84 11.78 9.91
C HIS A 134 4.30 11.80 9.48
N GLU A 135 5.23 11.76 10.44
CA GLU A 135 6.68 11.75 10.19
C GLU A 135 7.17 12.84 9.20
N GLY A 136 6.61 14.05 9.31
CA GLY A 136 6.95 15.17 8.41
C GLY A 136 6.27 15.13 7.04
N VAL A 137 5.51 14.08 6.74
CA VAL A 137 4.73 13.95 5.51
C VAL A 137 3.31 14.44 5.73
N ARG A 138 2.98 15.53 5.02
CA ARG A 138 1.62 16.09 4.98
C ARG A 138 0.68 15.16 4.21
N GLY A 139 -0.53 14.97 4.73
CA GLY A 139 -1.63 14.31 4.01
C GLY A 139 -2.86 15.19 3.78
N SER A 140 -3.89 14.54 3.27
CA SER A 140 -5.28 15.04 3.16
C SER A 140 -6.15 14.28 4.16
N PRO A 141 -7.32 14.80 4.56
CA PRO A 141 -7.97 16.02 4.08
C PRO A 141 -7.39 17.30 4.68
N VAL A 142 -7.71 18.43 4.04
CA VAL A 142 -7.23 19.75 4.47
C VAL A 142 -8.42 20.66 4.76
N ILE A 143 -8.42 21.30 5.93
CA ILE A 143 -9.40 22.31 6.33
C ILE A 143 -8.85 23.69 5.98
N PHE A 144 -9.63 24.50 5.28
CA PHE A 144 -9.37 25.91 5.02
C PHE A 144 -10.44 26.78 5.69
N ALA A 145 -10.01 27.80 6.41
CA ALA A 145 -10.88 28.79 7.03
C ALA A 145 -11.62 29.64 5.98
N ALA A 146 -12.81 30.14 6.32
CA ALA A 146 -13.63 30.95 5.41
C ALA A 146 -12.91 32.20 4.89
N GLU A 147 -11.97 32.74 5.65
CA GLU A 147 -11.10 33.86 5.25
C GLU A 147 -10.30 33.55 3.97
N LEU A 148 -10.03 32.28 3.69
CA LEU A 148 -9.30 31.86 2.49
C LEU A 148 -10.21 31.51 1.31
N PHE A 149 -11.53 31.53 1.47
CA PHE A 149 -12.46 31.20 0.37
C PHE A 149 -12.31 32.11 -0.85
N PRO A 150 -12.15 33.45 -0.73
CA PRO A 150 -11.92 34.31 -1.90
C PRO A 150 -10.66 33.92 -2.69
N GLU A 151 -9.58 33.56 -2.00
CA GLU A 151 -8.34 33.14 -2.65
C GLU A 151 -8.45 31.76 -3.29
N LEU A 152 -9.11 30.81 -2.61
CA LEU A 152 -9.44 29.51 -3.19
C LEU A 152 -10.35 29.66 -4.43
N GLN A 153 -11.25 30.64 -4.43
CA GLN A 153 -12.11 30.93 -5.57
C GLN A 153 -11.36 31.57 -6.75
N ALA A 154 -10.24 32.25 -6.49
CA ALA A 154 -9.40 32.88 -7.50
C ALA A 154 -8.39 31.91 -8.16
N LEU A 155 -8.27 30.67 -7.66
CA LEU A 155 -7.42 29.65 -8.28
C LEU A 155 -7.88 29.34 -9.72
N SER A 156 -6.92 28.97 -10.56
CA SER A 156 -7.15 28.61 -11.96
C SER A 156 -6.27 27.42 -12.38
N GLY A 157 -6.67 26.73 -13.45
CA GLY A 157 -5.94 25.58 -13.98
C GLY A 157 -5.94 24.37 -13.03
N ASP A 158 -4.87 23.59 -13.11
CA ASP A 158 -4.66 22.41 -12.27
C ASP A 158 -4.05 22.74 -10.89
N VAL A 159 -4.25 23.97 -10.42
CA VAL A 159 -3.72 24.43 -9.14
C VAL A 159 -4.71 24.11 -8.02
N GLY A 160 -4.28 23.26 -7.08
CA GLY A 160 -5.00 23.00 -5.84
C GLY A 160 -4.64 23.98 -4.70
N GLY A 161 -5.25 23.80 -3.53
CA GLY A 161 -5.01 24.64 -2.33
C GLY A 161 -3.57 24.60 -1.77
N ARG A 162 -2.66 23.82 -2.36
CA ARG A 162 -1.25 23.72 -1.96
C ARG A 162 -0.54 25.07 -1.95
N VAL A 163 -0.84 25.94 -2.91
CA VAL A 163 -0.23 27.28 -3.01
C VAL A 163 -0.57 28.15 -1.80
N LEU A 164 -1.78 27.99 -1.23
CA LEU A 164 -2.18 28.72 -0.03
C LEU A 164 -1.55 28.15 1.23
N ILE A 165 -1.31 26.84 1.28
CA ILE A 165 -0.55 26.22 2.39
C ILE A 165 0.86 26.80 2.48
N GLU A 166 1.53 26.93 1.33
CA GLU A 166 2.88 27.50 1.26
C GLU A 166 2.88 28.99 1.62
N LYS A 167 1.91 29.76 1.08
CA LYS A 167 1.75 31.19 1.39
C LYS A 167 1.46 31.47 2.87
N TYR A 168 0.61 30.67 3.50
CA TYR A 168 0.15 30.87 4.87
C TYR A 168 0.81 29.95 5.89
N ARG A 169 2.04 29.46 5.63
CA ARG A 169 2.75 28.49 6.47
C ARG A 169 2.78 28.84 7.97
N ALA A 170 2.91 30.12 8.32
CA ALA A 170 2.92 30.58 9.71
C ALA A 170 1.54 30.51 10.42
N ARG A 171 0.46 30.33 9.66
CA ARG A 171 -0.93 30.22 10.13
C ARG A 171 -1.52 28.82 9.90
N VAL A 172 -0.65 27.83 9.64
CA VAL A 172 -1.02 26.42 9.51
C VAL A 172 -0.96 25.74 10.88
N HIS A 173 -1.93 24.88 11.17
CA HIS A 173 -1.83 23.88 12.22
C HIS A 173 -1.59 22.51 11.60
N GLU A 174 -0.51 21.85 12.01
CA GLU A 174 -0.20 20.49 11.58
C GLU A 174 -0.70 19.50 12.63
N GLN A 175 -1.82 18.83 12.35
CA GLN A 175 -2.36 17.82 13.26
C GLN A 175 -1.53 16.55 13.13
N ARG A 176 -0.72 16.23 14.14
CA ARG A 176 0.06 14.99 14.16
C ARG A 176 -0.86 13.78 14.30
N ILE A 177 -0.61 12.75 13.50
CA ILE A 177 -1.38 11.51 13.52
C ILE A 177 -0.45 10.31 13.74
N PRO A 178 -0.92 9.24 14.41
CA PRO A 178 -0.05 8.13 14.84
C PRO A 178 0.38 7.21 13.69
N SER A 179 -0.33 7.20 12.56
CA SER A 179 -0.02 6.36 11.40
C SER A 179 -0.39 7.09 10.11
N ALA A 180 0.40 6.88 9.05
CA ALA A 180 0.08 7.37 7.70
C ALA A 180 -0.95 6.50 6.96
N GLU A 181 -1.27 5.30 7.44
CA GLU A 181 -2.19 4.36 6.76
C GLU A 181 -3.53 5.01 6.35
N PRO A 182 -4.24 5.76 7.22
CA PRO A 182 -5.49 6.42 6.81
C PRO A 182 -5.34 7.45 5.69
N LEU A 183 -4.14 7.98 5.47
CA LEU A 183 -3.83 9.00 4.48
C LEU A 183 -3.41 8.42 3.12
N ALA A 184 -3.37 7.10 2.98
CA ALA A 184 -2.85 6.45 1.80
C ALA A 184 -3.78 6.61 0.58
N ASP A 185 -3.26 7.21 -0.48
CA ASP A 185 -3.93 7.30 -1.79
C ASP A 185 -3.90 5.96 -2.53
N VAL A 186 -5.00 5.57 -3.15
CA VAL A 186 -5.08 4.36 -3.96
C VAL A 186 -4.97 4.76 -5.41
N ASP A 187 -3.81 4.66 -6.05
CA ASP A 187 -3.60 5.17 -7.42
C ASP A 187 -3.65 4.10 -8.51
N THR A 188 -3.67 2.83 -8.11
CA THR A 188 -3.72 1.67 -9.01
C THR A 188 -4.63 0.57 -8.48
N PRO A 189 -5.08 -0.38 -9.33
CA PRO A 189 -5.76 -1.59 -8.87
C PRO A 189 -4.93 -2.43 -7.89
N ASP A 190 -3.60 -2.36 -7.96
CA ASP A 190 -2.71 -3.06 -7.02
C ASP A 190 -2.74 -2.42 -5.62
N ASP A 191 -2.88 -1.08 -5.55
CA ASP A 191 -3.05 -0.38 -4.27
C ASP A 191 -4.37 -0.81 -3.58
N LEU A 192 -5.46 -1.00 -4.33
CA LEU A 192 -6.71 -1.51 -3.77
C LEU A 192 -6.56 -2.90 -3.18
N ARG A 193 -5.91 -3.80 -3.93
CA ARG A 193 -5.66 -5.17 -3.49
C ARG A 193 -4.84 -5.18 -2.19
N ALA A 194 -3.89 -4.26 -2.04
CA ALA A 194 -3.12 -4.11 -0.80
C ALA A 194 -3.99 -3.72 0.42
N LEU A 195 -5.07 -2.95 0.22
CA LEU A 195 -5.94 -2.44 1.29
C LEU A 195 -7.09 -3.37 1.71
N GLU A 196 -7.52 -4.28 0.82
CA GLU A 196 -8.51 -5.31 1.18
C GLU A 196 -7.98 -6.29 2.24
N ASP A 197 -6.65 -6.37 2.35
CA ASP A 197 -5.93 -7.37 3.11
C ASP A 197 -5.68 -6.99 4.59
N GLU A 198 -5.66 -5.70 4.95
CA GLU A 198 -5.21 -5.16 6.27
C GLU A 198 -6.12 -5.41 7.49
N ALA A 199 -7.36 -5.89 7.34
CA ALA A 199 -8.35 -5.88 8.43
C ALA A 199 -8.27 -7.01 9.49
N ASP A 200 -7.09 -7.56 9.81
CA ASP A 200 -6.88 -8.35 11.04
C ASP A 200 -5.40 -8.33 11.48
N PRO A 201 -5.06 -7.86 12.69
CA PRO A 201 -3.71 -8.01 13.21
C PRO A 201 -3.47 -9.47 13.66
N PRO A 202 -2.34 -10.10 13.27
CA PRO A 202 -2.03 -11.45 13.73
C PRO A 202 -1.50 -11.42 15.18
N GLY A 203 -2.27 -11.99 16.09
CA GLY A 203 -1.75 -12.51 17.37
C GLY A 203 -0.95 -13.78 17.09
N GLY A 204 0.37 -13.66 16.95
CA GLY A 204 1.27 -14.78 16.63
C GLY A 204 2.21 -15.12 17.77
N THR A 205 1.98 -16.26 18.41
CA THR A 205 2.90 -16.91 19.34
C THR A 205 4.13 -17.44 18.57
N ARG A 206 5.35 -17.05 19.00
CA ARG A 206 6.60 -17.59 18.46
C ARG A 206 6.75 -19.06 18.84
N ALA A 207 6.91 -19.94 17.85
CA ALA A 207 7.50 -21.26 18.04
C ALA A 207 8.85 -21.30 17.32
N THR A 208 9.92 -21.21 18.10
CA THR A 208 11.27 -21.57 17.68
C THR A 208 11.40 -23.09 17.73
N SER A 209 11.87 -23.73 16.67
CA SER A 209 12.57 -25.01 16.79
C SER A 209 13.80 -25.05 15.89
N ARG A 210 14.91 -25.35 16.56
CA ARG A 210 16.27 -25.50 16.06
C ARG A 210 16.39 -26.75 15.18
N GLY A 211 17.37 -26.71 14.27
CA GLY A 211 17.91 -27.88 13.59
C GLY A 211 19.08 -27.52 12.68
N TRP A 212 20.18 -26.99 13.25
CA TRP A 212 21.44 -26.84 12.52
C TRP A 212 22.40 -27.95 12.96
N SER A 213 22.83 -28.77 12.00
CA SER A 213 24.03 -29.62 12.14
C SER A 213 25.15 -29.06 11.27
N ARG A 214 26.26 -28.68 11.93
CA ARG A 214 27.70 -28.67 11.56
C ARG A 214 28.04 -28.72 10.05
N SER A 215 29.00 -27.98 9.50
CA SER A 215 30.22 -27.32 10.00
C SER A 215 30.65 -26.30 8.92
N LEU A 216 31.36 -25.24 9.24
CA LEU A 216 32.82 -25.19 9.10
C LEU A 216 33.35 -23.97 9.85
N ARG A 217 34.36 -24.20 10.68
CA ARG A 217 35.20 -23.18 11.30
C ARG A 217 36.12 -22.58 10.25
N GLY A 218 36.28 -21.26 10.31
CA GLY A 218 37.38 -20.51 9.74
C GLY A 218 37.54 -19.24 10.57
N GLU A 219 38.49 -19.26 11.49
CA GLU A 219 38.83 -18.19 12.42
C GLU A 219 39.43 -16.99 11.69
N GLY A 220 39.16 -15.78 12.20
CA GLY A 220 39.77 -14.55 11.69
C GLY A 220 39.14 -13.30 12.30
N SER A 221 39.59 -12.94 13.51
CA SER A 221 39.24 -11.69 14.18
C SER A 221 39.83 -10.48 13.48
N ALA A 222 39.03 -9.45 13.23
CA ALA A 222 39.52 -8.09 13.05
C ALA A 222 38.51 -7.08 13.61
N SER A 223 39.07 -6.11 14.33
CA SER A 223 38.43 -5.02 15.09
C SER A 223 37.40 -4.21 14.30
N VAL A 224 36.25 -3.97 14.92
CA VAL A 224 35.20 -3.08 14.42
C VAL A 224 35.66 -1.62 14.61
N GLY A 225 36.22 -1.04 13.55
CA GLY A 225 36.47 0.39 13.41
C GLY A 225 35.30 1.07 12.70
N GLU A 226 34.76 2.11 13.34
CA GLU A 226 33.84 3.17 12.87
C GLU A 226 32.96 2.92 11.63
N LEU A 227 31.70 2.61 11.89
CA LEU A 227 30.61 2.71 10.92
C LEU A 227 30.33 4.19 10.57
N ARG A 228 30.72 4.61 9.37
CA ARG A 228 30.02 5.68 8.65
C ARG A 228 29.11 5.05 7.60
N ALA A 229 27.81 5.15 7.82
CA ALA A 229 26.79 4.80 6.83
C ALA A 229 26.25 6.05 6.13
N VAL A 230 25.85 5.87 4.87
CA VAL A 230 25.08 6.72 3.93
C VAL A 230 25.93 7.11 2.69
N PRO A 231 25.46 6.94 1.43
CA PRO A 231 24.09 6.70 0.95
C PRO A 231 23.88 5.40 0.16
N LEU A 232 22.62 4.95 0.03
CA LEU A 232 22.19 3.93 -0.95
C LEU A 232 21.61 4.64 -2.19
N PRO A 233 22.33 4.68 -3.34
CA PRO A 233 21.71 4.82 -4.63
C PRO A 233 21.42 3.42 -5.21
N PHE A 234 20.21 3.25 -5.72
CA PHE A 234 19.70 2.05 -6.40
C PHE A 234 20.72 1.47 -7.39
N PRO A 235 20.82 0.12 -7.53
CA PRO A 235 21.78 -0.44 -8.46
C PRO A 235 21.34 -0.26 -9.92
N ASP A 236 22.31 0.19 -10.70
CA ASP A 236 22.56 0.04 -12.15
C ASP A 236 22.30 -1.40 -12.69
N PRO A 237 22.35 -1.66 -14.02
CA PRO A 237 21.50 -2.63 -14.70
C PRO A 237 21.72 -4.08 -14.25
N VAL A 238 20.65 -4.86 -14.40
CA VAL A 238 20.54 -6.30 -14.13
C VAL A 238 21.86 -7.04 -14.44
N PRO A 239 22.53 -7.69 -13.47
CA PRO A 239 23.71 -8.48 -13.76
C PRO A 239 23.32 -9.67 -14.65
N GLU A 240 23.89 -9.75 -15.86
CA GLU A 240 23.68 -10.89 -16.77
C GLU A 240 24.17 -12.22 -16.16
N ALA A 241 25.12 -12.17 -15.21
CA ALA A 241 25.64 -13.30 -14.45
C ALA A 241 25.32 -13.15 -12.95
N ALA A 242 24.10 -13.53 -12.54
CA ALA A 242 23.78 -13.72 -11.13
C ALA A 242 24.24 -15.12 -10.67
N ASP A 243 24.99 -15.19 -9.57
CA ASP A 243 25.51 -16.44 -8.99
C ASP A 243 24.41 -17.26 -8.31
N VAL A 244 23.31 -16.60 -7.94
CA VAL A 244 22.19 -17.19 -7.22
C VAL A 244 20.86 -16.75 -7.82
N LEU A 245 19.96 -17.70 -8.05
CA LEU A 245 18.56 -17.47 -8.36
C LEU A 245 17.72 -17.76 -7.13
N VAL A 246 16.97 -16.75 -6.67
CA VAL A 246 15.91 -16.91 -5.68
C VAL A 246 14.58 -16.83 -6.42
N VAL A 247 13.74 -17.85 -6.27
CA VAL A 247 12.36 -17.84 -6.74
C VAL A 247 11.46 -17.90 -5.52
N CYS A 248 10.47 -17.04 -5.41
CA CYS A 248 9.63 -16.97 -4.21
C CYS A 248 8.17 -16.66 -4.53
N ASP A 249 7.29 -17.13 -3.65
CA ASP A 249 5.84 -17.02 -3.79
C ASP A 249 5.15 -17.06 -2.42
N GLY A 250 4.04 -16.34 -2.29
CA GLY A 250 3.18 -16.28 -1.12
C GLY A 250 1.81 -16.92 -1.38
N SER A 251 1.20 -17.46 -0.34
CA SER A 251 -0.17 -17.96 -0.41
C SER A 251 -0.94 -17.54 0.82
N SER A 252 -2.09 -16.89 0.64
CA SER A 252 -3.09 -16.68 1.69
C SER A 252 -4.44 -17.26 1.27
N ARG A 253 -5.12 -17.94 2.20
CA ARG A 253 -6.44 -18.53 1.98
C ARG A 253 -7.36 -18.32 3.17
N ARG A 254 -8.65 -18.19 2.88
CA ARG A 254 -9.71 -18.15 3.90
C ARG A 254 -10.39 -19.51 3.99
N LEU A 255 -10.50 -20.04 5.21
CA LEU A 255 -11.22 -21.27 5.50
C LEU A 255 -12.73 -21.02 5.60
N PRO A 256 -13.57 -22.07 5.49
CA PRO A 256 -15.02 -21.94 5.72
C PRO A 256 -15.37 -21.38 7.11
N SER A 257 -14.50 -21.58 8.10
CA SER A 257 -14.61 -21.01 9.45
C SER A 257 -14.38 -19.48 9.51
N GLY A 258 -13.94 -18.86 8.41
CA GLY A 258 -13.55 -17.45 8.35
C GLY A 258 -12.07 -17.19 8.68
N GLU A 259 -11.38 -18.16 9.29
CA GLU A 259 -9.95 -18.10 9.64
C GLU A 259 -9.09 -17.94 8.37
N ARG A 260 -8.12 -17.02 8.43
CA ARG A 260 -7.10 -16.88 7.38
C ARG A 260 -5.88 -17.72 7.71
N ARG A 261 -5.35 -18.38 6.68
CA ARG A 261 -4.08 -19.10 6.74
C ARG A 261 -3.19 -18.67 5.59
N ALA A 262 -2.02 -18.18 5.94
CA ALA A 262 -1.02 -17.77 4.99
C ALA A 262 0.32 -18.45 5.21
N ALA A 263 1.08 -18.55 4.14
CA ALA A 263 2.39 -19.13 4.13
C ALA A 263 3.23 -18.56 2.99
N ALA A 264 4.54 -18.57 3.19
CA ALA A 264 5.53 -18.14 2.22
C ALA A 264 6.41 -19.33 1.83
N ALA A 265 6.89 -19.35 0.59
CA ALA A 265 7.86 -20.33 0.11
C ALA A 265 8.92 -19.68 -0.79
N ALA A 266 10.15 -20.17 -0.70
CA ALA A 266 11.25 -19.73 -1.54
C ALA A 266 12.12 -20.91 -1.96
N VAL A 267 12.52 -20.94 -3.22
CA VAL A 267 13.54 -21.84 -3.75
C VAL A 267 14.80 -21.03 -4.04
N VAL A 268 15.94 -21.50 -3.54
CA VAL A 268 17.26 -20.90 -3.77
C VAL A 268 18.08 -21.87 -4.60
N LYS A 269 18.60 -21.40 -5.73
CA LYS A 269 19.46 -22.16 -6.64
C LYS A 269 20.82 -21.48 -6.79
N ARG A 270 21.90 -22.23 -6.58
CA ARG A 270 23.30 -21.83 -6.82
C ARG A 270 24.00 -22.93 -7.61
N GLY A 271 24.30 -22.70 -8.88
CA GLY A 271 24.84 -23.75 -9.76
C GLY A 271 23.87 -24.94 -9.87
N SER A 272 24.34 -26.13 -9.49
CA SER A 272 23.54 -27.37 -9.41
C SER A 272 22.76 -27.50 -8.10
N ASP A 273 23.14 -26.76 -7.05
CA ASP A 273 22.51 -26.88 -5.73
C ASP A 273 21.18 -26.14 -5.72
N VAL A 274 20.13 -26.82 -5.24
CA VAL A 274 18.78 -26.26 -5.09
C VAL A 274 18.23 -26.61 -3.72
N ALA A 275 17.69 -25.62 -3.01
CA ALA A 275 17.06 -25.78 -1.72
C ALA A 275 15.70 -25.06 -1.68
N ILE A 276 14.76 -25.59 -0.90
CA ILE A 276 13.43 -25.01 -0.71
C ILE A 276 13.20 -24.67 0.77
N PHE A 277 12.61 -23.50 1.00
CA PHE A 277 12.31 -22.94 2.31
C PHE A 277 10.83 -22.58 2.38
N GLY A 278 10.27 -22.61 3.58
CA GLY A 278 8.88 -22.23 3.80
C GLY A 278 8.62 -21.76 5.22
N GLU A 279 7.64 -20.88 5.37
CA GLU A 279 7.23 -20.30 6.65
C GLU A 279 5.70 -20.27 6.72
N TYR A 280 5.12 -20.76 7.82
CA TYR A 280 3.70 -20.61 8.10
C TYR A 280 3.47 -19.31 8.87
N LEU A 281 2.56 -18.47 8.38
CA LEU A 281 2.38 -17.10 8.86
C LEU A 281 1.09 -16.89 9.65
N GLY A 282 0.27 -17.94 9.83
CA GLY A 282 -1.01 -17.81 10.50
C GLY A 282 -1.95 -16.90 9.71
N ALA A 283 -2.61 -15.96 10.39
CA ALA A 283 -3.58 -15.03 9.82
C ALA A 283 -2.95 -13.87 9.04
N ALA A 284 -1.90 -14.13 8.25
CA ALA A 284 -1.27 -13.12 7.41
C ALA A 284 -1.96 -12.98 6.04
N THR A 285 -1.66 -11.87 5.36
CA THR A 285 -2.20 -11.54 4.04
C THR A 285 -1.37 -12.14 2.92
N ASN A 286 -1.87 -12.13 1.68
CA ASN A 286 -1.06 -12.62 0.55
C ASN A 286 0.16 -11.72 0.35
N GLN A 287 -0.01 -10.40 0.40
CA GLN A 287 1.11 -9.44 0.30
C GLN A 287 2.16 -9.66 1.39
N GLN A 288 1.75 -9.90 2.64
CA GLN A 288 2.68 -10.23 3.72
C GLN A 288 3.42 -11.54 3.43
N ALA A 289 2.73 -12.55 2.90
CA ALA A 289 3.34 -13.79 2.48
C ALA A 289 4.36 -13.58 1.34
N GLU A 290 4.07 -12.73 0.35
CA GLU A 290 5.02 -12.39 -0.73
C GLU A 290 6.29 -11.72 -0.21
N ILE A 291 6.16 -10.75 0.71
CA ILE A 291 7.32 -10.07 1.31
C ILE A 291 8.17 -11.08 2.09
N VAL A 292 7.52 -11.93 2.90
CA VAL A 292 8.24 -12.96 3.67
C VAL A 292 8.87 -13.99 2.75
N ALA A 293 8.24 -14.34 1.62
CA ALA A 293 8.80 -15.26 0.65
C ALA A 293 10.13 -14.74 0.08
N ALA A 294 10.20 -13.44 -0.25
CA ALA A 294 11.44 -12.80 -0.63
C ALA A 294 12.48 -12.76 0.52
N CYS A 295 12.03 -12.56 1.78
CA CYS A 295 12.91 -12.62 2.95
C CYS A 295 13.56 -14.00 3.07
N LEU A 296 12.77 -15.09 3.00
CA LEU A 296 13.25 -16.47 3.15
C LEU A 296 14.38 -16.80 2.18
N GLY A 297 14.23 -16.41 0.91
CA GLY A 297 15.24 -16.70 -0.11
C GLY A 297 16.56 -15.96 0.11
N LEU A 298 16.51 -14.71 0.59
CA LEU A 298 17.70 -13.90 0.87
C LEU A 298 18.35 -14.28 2.21
N GLU A 299 17.56 -14.53 3.25
CA GLU A 299 18.04 -14.97 4.58
C GLU A 299 18.74 -16.34 4.54
N ALA A 300 18.44 -17.17 3.54
CA ALA A 300 19.12 -18.44 3.31
C ALA A 300 20.58 -18.28 2.83
N LEU A 301 20.99 -17.09 2.39
CA LEU A 301 22.33 -16.84 1.85
C LEU A 301 23.30 -16.45 2.97
N ALA A 302 24.26 -17.32 3.25
CA ALA A 302 25.26 -17.08 4.30
C ALA A 302 26.34 -16.07 3.91
N VAL A 303 26.51 -15.78 2.61
CA VAL A 303 27.57 -14.90 2.09
C VAL A 303 27.01 -13.84 1.15
N PRO A 304 27.59 -12.62 1.13
CA PRO A 304 27.34 -11.62 0.09
C PRO A 304 27.36 -12.25 -1.31
N SER A 305 26.33 -11.99 -2.10
CA SER A 305 26.09 -12.70 -3.37
C SER A 305 25.44 -11.77 -4.38
N ARG A 306 25.62 -12.06 -5.68
CA ARG A 306 24.82 -11.47 -6.76
C ARG A 306 23.57 -12.31 -6.95
N VAL A 307 22.42 -11.75 -6.60
CA VAL A 307 21.17 -12.49 -6.49
C VAL A 307 20.16 -11.94 -7.48
N ARG A 308 19.51 -12.84 -8.22
CA ARG A 308 18.31 -12.52 -9.00
C ARG A 308 17.10 -13.06 -8.24
N VAL A 309 16.25 -12.17 -7.76
CA VAL A 309 15.00 -12.53 -7.07
C VAL A 309 13.86 -12.47 -8.09
N LEU A 310 13.23 -13.63 -8.32
CA LEU A 310 12.12 -13.83 -9.23
C LEU A 310 10.83 -14.04 -8.43
N THR A 311 9.84 -13.18 -8.64
CA THR A 311 8.53 -13.25 -8.00
C THR A 311 7.47 -12.68 -8.95
N ASP A 312 6.24 -13.18 -8.87
CA ASP A 312 5.08 -12.57 -9.54
C ASP A 312 4.43 -11.44 -8.76
N SER A 313 4.91 -11.19 -7.53
CA SER A 313 4.54 -10.02 -6.75
C SER A 313 5.13 -8.74 -7.36
N ALA A 314 4.35 -8.10 -8.24
CA ALA A 314 4.65 -6.76 -8.74
C ALA A 314 4.81 -5.75 -7.59
N TYR A 315 4.11 -5.98 -6.46
CA TYR A 315 4.21 -5.18 -5.26
C TYR A 315 5.61 -5.22 -4.64
N VAL A 316 6.18 -6.41 -4.44
CA VAL A 316 7.55 -6.57 -3.92
C VAL A 316 8.56 -5.96 -4.88
N VAL A 317 8.48 -6.29 -6.17
CA VAL A 317 9.45 -5.81 -7.18
C VAL A 317 9.43 -4.29 -7.29
N ARG A 318 8.25 -3.68 -7.47
CA ARG A 318 8.15 -2.22 -7.62
C ARG A 318 8.53 -1.47 -6.35
N THR A 319 8.24 -2.03 -5.17
CA THR A 319 8.66 -1.42 -3.89
C THR A 319 10.17 -1.47 -3.72
N MET A 320 10.80 -2.60 -4.02
CA MET A 320 12.25 -2.74 -3.89
C MET A 320 13.04 -1.99 -4.97
N GLN A 321 12.41 -1.67 -6.11
CA GLN A 321 12.93 -0.75 -7.12
C GLN A 321 12.72 0.73 -6.78
N GLY A 322 12.09 1.05 -5.64
CA GLY A 322 11.79 2.43 -5.23
C GLY A 322 10.67 3.10 -6.02
N LEU A 323 9.97 2.36 -6.88
CA LEU A 323 8.82 2.86 -7.66
C LEU A 323 7.59 3.03 -6.76
N TYR A 324 7.43 2.15 -5.78
CA TYR A 324 6.34 2.20 -4.80
C TYR A 324 6.85 2.64 -3.42
N LYS A 325 6.06 3.49 -2.75
CA LYS A 325 6.30 3.88 -1.37
C LYS A 325 5.87 2.74 -0.43
N ARG A 326 6.64 2.49 0.63
CA ARG A 326 6.29 1.55 1.69
C ARG A 326 5.29 2.20 2.65
N ARG A 327 4.01 1.98 2.38
CA ARG A 327 2.90 2.62 3.12
C ARG A 327 2.38 1.79 4.31
N ALA A 328 2.71 0.50 4.34
CA ALA A 328 2.30 -0.48 5.35
C ALA A 328 3.34 -1.61 5.42
N ASN A 329 3.16 -2.58 6.32
CA ASN A 329 4.05 -3.75 6.51
C ASN A 329 5.50 -3.38 6.86
N HIS A 330 5.72 -2.26 7.56
CA HIS A 330 7.04 -1.71 7.89
C HIS A 330 8.01 -2.75 8.47
N ALA A 331 7.56 -3.56 9.43
CA ALA A 331 8.38 -4.62 10.02
C ALA A 331 8.83 -5.69 9.01
N LEU A 332 7.98 -6.03 8.03
CA LEU A 332 8.34 -6.99 6.98
C LEU A 332 9.27 -6.36 5.94
N TRP A 333 9.08 -5.08 5.63
CA TRP A 333 10.01 -4.35 4.77
C TRP A 333 11.38 -4.20 5.41
N GLU A 334 11.45 -3.88 6.71
CA GLU A 334 12.71 -3.84 7.45
C GLU A 334 13.40 -5.21 7.48
N ARG A 335 12.64 -6.31 7.62
CA ARG A 335 13.17 -7.68 7.50
C ARG A 335 13.76 -7.89 6.11
N LEU A 336 13.02 -7.54 5.06
CA LEU A 336 13.46 -7.71 3.68
C LEU A 336 14.70 -6.86 3.35
N GLU A 337 14.75 -5.62 3.81
CA GLU A 337 15.93 -4.77 3.64
C GLU A 337 17.15 -5.31 4.35
N ARG A 338 16.97 -5.78 5.60
CA ARG A 338 18.05 -6.40 6.36
C ARG A 338 18.58 -7.64 5.66
N ALA A 339 17.70 -8.46 5.10
CA ALA A 339 18.05 -9.63 4.31
C ALA A 339 18.72 -9.27 2.99
N ALA A 340 18.28 -8.21 2.30
CA ALA A 340 18.83 -7.79 1.01
C ALA A 340 20.18 -7.05 1.14
N ARG A 341 20.40 -6.32 2.24
CA ARG A 341 21.56 -5.42 2.45
C ARG A 341 22.94 -6.04 2.17
N PRO A 342 23.22 -7.32 2.48
CA PRO A 342 24.52 -7.93 2.20
C PRO A 342 24.74 -8.29 0.72
N HIS A 343 23.72 -8.20 -0.13
CA HIS A 343 23.72 -8.75 -1.48
C HIS A 343 23.57 -7.66 -2.55
N VAL A 344 24.01 -7.97 -3.77
CA VAL A 344 23.65 -7.19 -4.96
C VAL A 344 22.42 -7.85 -5.57
N VAL A 345 21.25 -7.25 -5.35
CA VAL A 345 19.95 -7.88 -5.68
C VAL A 345 19.35 -7.25 -6.95
N ALA A 346 19.06 -8.09 -7.94
CA ALA A 346 18.24 -7.75 -9.10
C ALA A 346 16.82 -8.30 -8.90
N TRP A 347 15.83 -7.39 -8.86
CA TRP A 347 14.42 -7.72 -8.71
C TRP A 347 13.77 -7.94 -10.07
N VAL A 348 13.27 -9.15 -10.32
CA VAL A 348 12.69 -9.56 -11.60
C VAL A 348 11.24 -9.96 -11.37
N TRP A 349 10.34 -9.18 -11.97
CA TRP A 349 8.93 -9.56 -12.04
C TRP A 349 8.71 -10.59 -13.14
N THR A 350 7.95 -11.63 -12.83
CA THR A 350 7.51 -12.64 -13.80
C THR A 350 6.00 -12.78 -13.73
N PRO A 351 5.27 -13.00 -14.84
CA PRO A 351 3.85 -13.28 -14.76
C PRO A 351 3.62 -14.61 -14.02
N GLY A 352 2.71 -14.60 -13.04
CA GLY A 352 2.27 -15.83 -12.37
C GLY A 352 1.70 -16.83 -13.40
N HIS A 353 2.00 -18.12 -13.22
CA HIS A 353 1.58 -19.20 -14.10
C HIS A 353 2.13 -19.17 -15.55
N ALA A 354 3.20 -18.41 -15.83
CA ALA A 354 3.87 -18.40 -17.14
C ALA A 354 4.70 -19.67 -17.44
N GLY A 355 4.47 -20.77 -16.73
CA GLY A 355 5.21 -22.03 -16.89
C GLY A 355 6.65 -22.00 -16.36
N HIS A 356 7.03 -21.03 -15.52
CA HIS A 356 8.35 -21.04 -14.89
C HIS A 356 8.41 -22.16 -13.82
N PRO A 357 9.20 -23.22 -14.02
CA PRO A 357 8.97 -24.45 -13.24
C PRO A 357 9.29 -24.34 -11.75
N LEU A 358 10.29 -23.54 -11.37
CA LEU A 358 10.59 -23.27 -9.95
C LEU A 358 9.53 -22.38 -9.29
N GLN A 359 8.81 -21.58 -10.08
CA GLN A 359 7.74 -20.75 -9.54
C GLN A 359 6.55 -21.61 -9.18
N GLU A 360 6.21 -22.59 -10.02
CA GLU A 360 5.19 -23.57 -9.67
C GLU A 360 5.54 -24.41 -8.42
N VAL A 361 6.83 -24.68 -8.20
CA VAL A 361 7.28 -25.34 -6.97
C VAL A 361 7.01 -24.45 -5.76
N CYS A 362 7.31 -23.14 -5.85
CA CYS A 362 7.03 -22.17 -4.79
C CYS A 362 5.52 -22.03 -4.53
N ASP A 363 4.70 -21.87 -5.57
CA ASP A 363 3.23 -21.78 -5.46
C ASP A 363 2.66 -23.03 -4.75
N ARG A 364 3.05 -24.23 -5.20
CA ARG A 364 2.62 -25.49 -4.60
C ARG A 364 3.07 -25.61 -3.15
N ALA A 365 4.29 -25.19 -2.83
CA ALA A 365 4.82 -25.21 -1.47
C ALA A 365 4.07 -24.24 -0.55
N ALA A 366 3.86 -22.99 -0.96
CA ALA A 366 3.12 -22.00 -0.19
C ALA A 366 1.68 -22.45 0.06
N ARG A 367 0.98 -22.98 -0.96
CA ARG A 367 -0.38 -23.54 -0.83
C ARG A 367 -0.44 -24.77 0.07
N LEU A 368 0.59 -25.61 0.04
CA LEU A 368 0.69 -26.77 0.91
C LEU A 368 0.78 -26.36 2.37
N ILE A 369 1.69 -25.43 2.69
CA ILE A 369 1.92 -24.94 4.06
C ILE A 369 0.66 -24.22 4.57
N SER A 370 0.04 -23.35 3.77
CA SER A 370 -1.18 -22.62 4.18
C SER A 370 -2.37 -23.56 4.38
N ARG A 371 -2.48 -24.65 3.60
CA ARG A 371 -3.48 -25.70 3.80
C ARG A 371 -3.26 -26.47 5.11
N GLU A 372 -2.03 -26.86 5.39
CA GLU A 372 -1.70 -27.70 6.54
C GLU A 372 -1.57 -26.91 7.85
N GLY A 373 -1.42 -25.58 7.77
CA GLY A 373 -1.26 -24.72 8.94
C GLY A 373 0.09 -24.91 9.65
N ARG A 374 1.06 -25.54 8.97
CA ARG A 374 2.41 -25.82 9.48
C ARG A 374 3.35 -26.13 8.32
N VAL A 375 4.65 -25.99 8.55
CA VAL A 375 5.68 -26.43 7.61
C VAL A 375 5.96 -27.91 7.81
N ASP A 376 6.02 -28.67 6.72
CA ASP A 376 6.41 -30.08 6.68
C ASP A 376 7.64 -30.25 5.76
N PRO A 377 8.86 -30.31 6.32
CA PRO A 377 10.09 -30.32 5.53
C PRO A 377 10.14 -31.47 4.52
N ALA A 378 9.67 -32.67 4.89
CA ALA A 378 9.71 -33.83 4.00
C ALA A 378 8.84 -33.63 2.75
N LYS A 379 7.69 -32.97 2.90
CA LYS A 379 6.81 -32.68 1.74
C LYS A 379 7.36 -31.56 0.86
N LEU A 380 8.05 -30.58 1.44
CA LEU A 380 8.73 -29.53 0.67
C LEU A 380 9.87 -30.13 -0.16
N THR A 381 10.73 -30.96 0.44
CA THR A 381 11.79 -31.67 -0.29
C THR A 381 11.20 -32.54 -1.40
N ALA A 382 10.15 -33.32 -1.13
CA ALA A 382 9.50 -34.13 -2.16
C ALA A 382 8.88 -33.31 -3.31
N LEU A 383 8.43 -32.06 -3.05
CA LEU A 383 7.97 -31.16 -4.11
C LEU A 383 9.11 -30.70 -5.00
N LEU A 384 10.27 -30.41 -4.42
CA LEU A 384 11.46 -30.01 -5.13
C LEU A 384 12.06 -31.17 -5.93
N ASP A 385 12.18 -32.36 -5.33
CA ASP A 385 12.77 -33.55 -5.97
C ASP A 385 11.98 -33.98 -7.21
N ARG A 386 10.64 -33.97 -7.13
CA ARG A 386 9.78 -34.24 -8.30
C ARG A 386 10.05 -33.26 -9.44
N HIS A 387 10.32 -32.00 -9.12
CA HIS A 387 10.63 -31.00 -10.12
C HIS A 387 12.00 -31.24 -10.77
N VAL A 388 13.02 -31.55 -9.97
CA VAL A 388 14.37 -31.88 -10.47
C VAL A 388 14.32 -33.11 -11.38
N ALA A 389 13.67 -34.20 -10.95
CA ALA A 389 13.54 -35.44 -11.72
C ALA A 389 12.80 -35.24 -13.06
N SER A 390 11.74 -34.42 -13.07
CA SER A 390 10.97 -34.13 -14.31
C SER A 390 11.78 -33.38 -15.38
N ARG A 391 12.88 -32.72 -14.99
CA ARG A 391 13.76 -32.02 -15.93
C ARG A 391 14.86 -32.92 -16.47
N GLU A 392 15.40 -33.83 -15.65
CA GLU A 392 16.40 -34.80 -16.11
C GLU A 392 15.81 -35.73 -17.19
N SER A 393 14.57 -36.17 -17.02
CA SER A 393 13.84 -36.99 -18.01
C SER A 393 13.40 -36.26 -19.29
N ALA A 394 13.54 -34.93 -19.35
CA ALA A 394 13.21 -34.12 -20.52
C ALA A 394 14.46 -33.70 -21.33
N THR A 395 15.64 -34.06 -20.84
CA THR A 395 16.95 -33.81 -21.48
C THR A 395 17.63 -35.09 -22.00
N GLU A 396 17.02 -36.25 -21.79
CA GLU A 396 17.28 -37.51 -22.53
C GLU A 396 16.33 -37.61 -23.72
#